data_AF-A0A1V5ZPJ7-F1
#
_entry.id   AF-A0A1V5ZPJ7-F1
#
_cell.length_a   1.000
_cell.length_b   1.000
_cell.length_c   1.000
_cell.angle_alpha   90.00
_cell.angle_beta   90.00
_cell.angle_gamma   90.00
#
_symmetry.space_group_name_H-M   'P 1'
#
loop_
_entity.id
_entity.type
_entity.pdbx_description
1 polymer ?
#
loop_
_entity_poly.entity_id
_entity_poly.type
_entity_poly.pdbx_seq_one_letter_code
_entity_poly.pdbx_strand_id
1 'polypeptide(L)'
;MTIILRLDDYWMGRNQSYPNALTPEIVRNATHLLRKVNGLIAIMHEVNIDIHPTNRSPISSGWRPPEVNAATPNAATRSKHMTGDAVDLYDPDGEIDGWCMDHLDVLSEIGLWMEHPAATKGWSHLQQIPPRSGRRIFYP
;
A
#
# COMPACT_ATOMS: atom_id res chain seq x y z
N MET A 1 -3.86 -0.50 20.91
CA MET A 1 -4.43 0.69 20.22
C MET A 1 -4.19 0.47 18.75
N THR A 2 -5.23 0.29 17.95
CA THR A 2 -5.09 -0.01 16.51
C THR A 2 -4.67 1.26 15.76
N ILE A 3 -3.62 1.17 14.95
CA ILE A 3 -3.16 2.27 14.10
C ILE A 3 -4.23 2.55 13.03
N ILE A 4 -4.46 3.83 12.72
CA ILE A 4 -5.36 4.26 11.63
C ILE A 4 -4.56 5.12 10.67
N LEU A 5 -4.35 4.62 9.46
CA LEU A 5 -3.68 5.32 8.37
C LEU A 5 -4.56 6.45 7.83
N ARG A 6 -3.97 7.63 7.68
CA ARG A 6 -4.62 8.83 7.15
C ARG A 6 -4.04 9.19 5.79
N LEU A 7 -4.76 10.03 5.07
CA LEU A 7 -4.30 10.52 3.77
C LEU A 7 -2.96 11.27 3.90
N ASP A 8 -2.76 12.03 4.98
CA ASP A 8 -1.49 12.72 5.21
C ASP A 8 -0.29 11.76 5.35
N ASP A 9 -0.49 10.60 6.00
CA ASP A 9 0.52 9.54 6.07
C ASP A 9 0.81 8.97 4.67
N TYR A 10 -0.24 8.77 3.88
CA TYR A 10 -0.18 8.21 2.53
C TYR A 10 0.44 9.16 1.49
N TRP A 11 0.29 10.47 1.66
CA TRP A 11 0.91 11.45 0.77
C TRP A 11 2.39 11.59 0.98
N MET A 12 2.89 11.34 2.20
CA MET A 12 4.31 11.46 2.54
C MET A 12 4.89 12.84 2.16
N GLY A 13 4.09 13.91 2.30
CA GLY A 13 4.44 15.28 1.91
C GLY A 13 4.41 15.55 0.38
N ARG A 14 4.23 14.54 -0.46
CA ARG A 14 4.22 14.68 -1.93
C ARG A 14 3.03 15.49 -2.43
N ASN A 15 1.93 15.52 -1.67
CA ASN A 15 0.80 16.41 -1.93
C ASN A 15 1.20 17.90 -1.92
N GLN A 16 2.22 18.27 -1.15
CA GLN A 16 2.73 19.64 -1.10
C GLN A 16 3.79 19.89 -2.17
N SER A 17 4.66 18.90 -2.44
CA SER A 17 5.72 19.03 -3.46
C SER A 17 5.21 18.89 -4.90
N TYR A 18 4.11 18.17 -5.11
CA TYR A 18 3.52 17.87 -6.43
C TYR A 18 2.00 18.13 -6.47
N PRO A 19 1.52 19.32 -6.05
CA PRO A 19 0.08 19.57 -5.87
C PRO A 19 -0.71 19.42 -7.17
N ASN A 20 -0.12 19.81 -8.31
CA ASN A 20 -0.76 19.73 -9.63
C ASN A 20 -0.91 18.30 -10.15
N ALA A 21 -0.08 17.36 -9.65
CA ALA A 21 -0.18 15.95 -10.02
C ALA A 21 -1.24 15.21 -9.17
N LEU A 22 -1.65 15.78 -8.03
CA LEU A 22 -2.63 15.19 -7.14
C LEU A 22 -4.06 15.55 -7.59
N THR A 23 -4.62 14.72 -8.44
CA THR A 23 -5.98 14.96 -8.95
C THR A 23 -7.05 14.55 -7.93
N PRO A 24 -8.28 15.10 -8.04
CA PRO A 24 -9.41 14.66 -7.21
C PRO A 24 -9.70 13.16 -7.32
N GLU A 25 -9.39 12.53 -8.47
CA GLU A 25 -9.55 11.08 -8.65
C GLU A 25 -8.55 10.29 -7.80
N ILE A 26 -7.27 10.69 -7.80
CA ILE A 26 -6.25 10.06 -6.95
C ILE A 26 -6.64 10.16 -5.47
N VAL A 27 -7.17 11.32 -5.05
CA VAL A 27 -7.65 11.51 -3.67
C VAL A 27 -8.81 10.55 -3.34
N ARG A 28 -9.77 10.38 -4.25
CA ARG A 28 -10.88 9.41 -4.06
C ARG A 28 -10.36 7.98 -3.97
N ASN A 29 -9.46 7.58 -4.88
CA ASN A 29 -8.88 6.24 -4.91
C ASN A 29 -8.12 5.95 -3.62
N ALA A 30 -7.26 6.86 -3.17
CA ALA A 30 -6.52 6.73 -1.92
C ALA A 30 -7.46 6.65 -0.71
N THR A 31 -8.54 7.43 -0.69
CA THR A 31 -9.54 7.36 0.38
C THR A 31 -10.18 5.97 0.45
N HIS A 32 -10.53 5.39 -0.70
CA HIS A 32 -11.09 4.04 -0.77
C HIS A 32 -10.07 2.98 -0.37
N LEU A 33 -8.82 3.10 -0.84
CA LEU A 33 -7.73 2.19 -0.50
C LEU A 33 -7.49 2.19 1.01
N LEU A 34 -7.33 3.36 1.64
CA LEU A 34 -7.05 3.45 3.07
C LEU A 34 -8.21 2.95 3.93
N ARG A 35 -9.47 3.06 3.48
CA ARG A 35 -10.59 2.42 4.18
C ARG A 35 -10.43 0.91 4.22
N LYS A 36 -10.06 0.29 3.10
CA LYS A 36 -9.82 -1.16 3.00
C LYS A 36 -8.61 -1.58 3.83
N VAL A 37 -7.50 -0.87 3.71
CA VAL A 37 -6.25 -1.18 4.42
C VAL A 37 -6.42 -1.00 5.93
N ASN A 38 -7.11 0.04 6.39
CA ASN A 38 -7.44 0.19 7.82
C ASN A 38 -8.39 -0.91 8.30
N GLY A 39 -9.32 -1.37 7.46
CA GLY A 39 -10.16 -2.54 7.75
C GLY A 39 -9.33 -3.81 7.94
N LEU A 40 -8.36 -4.04 7.05
CA LEU A 40 -7.41 -5.15 7.17
C LEU A 40 -6.60 -5.05 8.47
N ILE A 41 -5.98 -3.90 8.75
CA ILE A 41 -5.21 -3.67 9.99
C ILE A 41 -6.06 -3.91 11.25
N ALA A 42 -7.33 -3.52 11.23
CA ALA A 42 -8.23 -3.77 12.35
C ALA A 42 -8.54 -5.26 12.57
N ILE A 43 -8.58 -6.06 11.50
CA ILE A 43 -8.79 -7.51 11.56
C ILE A 43 -7.50 -8.22 12.02
N MET A 44 -6.34 -7.78 11.55
CA MET A 44 -4.99 -8.27 11.90
C MET A 44 -4.55 -7.83 13.32
N HIS A 45 -5.45 -7.84 14.30
CA HIS A 45 -5.20 -7.33 15.65
C HIS A 45 -4.05 -8.01 16.42
N GLU A 46 -3.60 -9.18 15.96
CA GLU A 46 -2.46 -9.93 16.50
C GLU A 46 -1.12 -9.58 15.83
N VAL A 47 -1.15 -8.90 14.67
CA VAL A 47 0.05 -8.49 13.92
C VAL A 47 0.48 -7.11 14.38
N ASN A 48 1.77 -6.94 14.67
CA ASN A 48 2.29 -5.62 14.99
C ASN A 48 2.46 -4.79 13.71
N ILE A 49 1.98 -3.55 13.73
CA ILE A 49 2.17 -2.62 12.61
C ILE A 49 3.37 -1.75 12.93
N ASP A 50 4.52 -2.07 12.34
CA ASP A 50 5.77 -1.39 12.58
C ASP A 50 5.82 0.02 11.98
N ILE A 51 6.66 0.86 12.59
CA ILE A 51 6.93 2.22 12.12
C ILE A 51 8.30 2.26 11.47
N HIS A 52 8.35 2.68 10.20
CA HIS A 52 9.59 2.79 9.46
C HIS A 52 10.53 3.80 10.15
N PRO A 53 11.79 3.45 10.44
CA PRO A 53 12.67 4.25 11.30
C PRO A 53 13.03 5.62 10.70
N THR A 54 13.15 5.70 9.38
CA THR A 54 13.49 6.95 8.68
C THR A 54 12.30 7.90 8.52
N ASN A 55 11.17 7.43 7.98
CA ASN A 55 10.05 8.30 7.63
C ASN A 55 9.01 8.43 8.77
N ARG A 56 9.14 7.64 9.84
CA ARG A 56 8.30 7.64 11.05
C ARG A 56 6.82 7.35 10.76
N SER A 57 6.54 6.56 9.73
CA SER A 57 5.22 6.13 9.28
C SER A 57 5.18 4.61 9.11
N PRO A 58 4.02 3.95 9.29
CA PRO A 58 3.82 2.57 8.88
C PRO A 58 3.73 2.41 7.36
N ILE A 59 3.67 3.50 6.60
CA ILE A 59 3.66 3.50 5.14
C ILE A 59 5.10 3.68 4.64
N SER A 60 5.65 2.64 4.01
CA SER A 60 6.93 2.70 3.29
C SER A 60 6.81 3.53 2.02
N SER A 61 5.69 3.40 1.29
CA SER A 61 5.40 4.23 0.12
C SER A 61 3.90 4.29 -0.17
N GLY A 62 3.34 5.50 -0.13
CA GLY A 62 1.97 5.76 -0.58
C GLY A 62 1.91 6.24 -2.04
N TRP A 63 1.22 7.36 -2.30
CA TRP A 63 1.06 7.89 -3.66
C TRP A 63 2.39 8.32 -4.28
N ARG A 64 2.62 7.97 -5.55
CA ARG A 64 3.80 8.39 -6.32
C ARG A 64 3.38 9.27 -7.50
N PRO A 65 3.70 10.58 -7.51
CA PRO A 65 3.69 11.38 -8.74
C PRO A 65 4.51 10.71 -9.85
N PRO A 66 4.24 11.00 -11.14
CA PRO A 66 4.98 10.40 -12.26
C PRO A 66 6.51 10.49 -12.13
N GLU A 67 7.02 11.63 -11.69
CA GLU A 67 8.45 11.88 -11.50
C GLU A 67 9.03 11.01 -10.39
N VAL A 68 8.29 10.88 -9.27
CA VAL A 68 8.69 10.02 -8.15
C VAL A 68 8.66 8.55 -8.58
N ASN A 69 7.64 8.11 -9.33
CA ASN A 69 7.57 6.75 -9.83
C ASN A 69 8.72 6.44 -10.79
N ALA A 70 9.04 7.35 -11.71
CA ALA A 70 10.15 7.19 -12.65
C ALA A 70 11.52 7.12 -11.95
N ALA A 71 11.70 7.84 -10.83
CA ALA A 71 12.90 7.79 -10.01
C ALA A 71 12.95 6.58 -9.05
N THR A 72 11.84 5.84 -8.89
CA THR A 72 11.78 4.68 -8.00
C THR A 72 12.38 3.46 -8.70
N PRO A 73 13.43 2.82 -8.15
CA PRO A 73 14.05 1.67 -8.78
C PRO A 73 13.04 0.55 -9.04
N ASN A 74 13.10 -0.03 -10.24
CA ASN A 74 12.24 -1.14 -10.69
C ASN A 74 10.73 -0.86 -10.67
N ALA A 75 10.29 0.38 -10.47
CA ALA A 75 8.87 0.70 -10.48
C ALA A 75 8.27 0.50 -11.88
N ALA A 76 7.11 -0.15 -11.93
CA ALA A 76 6.37 -0.33 -13.17
C ALA A 76 5.94 1.02 -13.77
N THR A 77 6.02 1.15 -15.10
CA THR A 77 5.60 2.37 -15.82
C THR A 77 4.13 2.72 -15.59
N ARG A 78 3.28 1.73 -15.27
CA ARG A 78 1.85 1.89 -14.99
C ARG A 78 1.51 1.51 -13.54
N SER A 79 2.41 1.84 -12.61
CA SER A 79 2.28 1.54 -11.19
C SER A 79 0.96 2.06 -10.61
N LYS A 80 0.35 1.26 -9.73
CA LYS A 80 -0.88 1.61 -9.02
C LYS A 80 -0.68 2.63 -7.90
N HIS A 81 0.58 2.88 -7.49
CA HIS A 81 0.89 4.01 -6.63
C HIS A 81 0.61 5.35 -7.31
N MET A 82 0.69 5.43 -8.64
CA MET A 82 0.46 6.68 -9.37
C MET A 82 -1.02 7.08 -9.40
N THR A 83 -1.92 6.10 -9.32
CA THR A 83 -3.38 6.31 -9.39
C THR A 83 -4.05 6.34 -8.02
N GLY A 84 -3.29 6.23 -6.92
CA GLY A 84 -3.84 6.18 -5.56
C GLY A 84 -4.43 4.81 -5.19
N ASP A 85 -4.08 3.76 -5.94
CA ASP A 85 -4.69 2.43 -5.81
C ASP A 85 -3.79 1.40 -5.13
N ALA A 86 -2.55 1.77 -4.77
CA ALA A 86 -1.61 0.91 -4.05
C ALA A 86 -0.90 1.62 -2.90
N VAL A 87 -0.45 0.82 -1.93
CA VAL A 87 0.33 1.23 -0.76
C VAL A 87 1.34 0.14 -0.44
N ASP A 88 2.54 0.57 -0.04
CA ASP A 88 3.55 -0.30 0.58
C ASP A 88 3.51 -0.03 2.09
N LEU A 89 3.11 -1.02 2.88
CA LEU A 89 3.23 -0.98 4.34
C LEU A 89 4.64 -1.41 4.75
N TYR A 90 5.19 -0.81 5.79
CA TYR A 90 6.46 -1.23 6.36
C TYR A 90 6.29 -2.58 7.03
N ASP A 91 7.03 -3.57 6.57
CA ASP A 91 6.91 -4.97 7.01
C ASP A 91 8.31 -5.61 7.06
N PRO A 92 9.19 -5.13 7.98
CA PRO A 92 10.60 -5.52 8.01
C PRO A 92 10.80 -7.01 8.25
N ASP A 93 9.92 -7.62 9.05
CA ASP A 93 9.99 -9.01 9.47
C ASP A 93 9.01 -9.92 8.70
N GLY A 94 8.19 -9.36 7.80
CA GLY A 94 7.25 -10.11 6.97
C GLY A 94 6.00 -10.58 7.72
N GLU A 95 5.64 -9.96 8.84
CA GLU A 95 4.48 -10.35 9.65
C GLU A 95 3.17 -10.02 8.92
N ILE A 96 3.08 -8.87 8.25
CA ILE A 96 1.89 -8.48 7.48
C ILE A 96 1.71 -9.43 6.30
N ASP A 97 2.79 -9.65 5.55
CA ASP A 97 2.85 -10.59 4.44
C ASP A 97 2.47 -12.02 4.86
N GLY A 98 3.05 -12.50 5.95
CA GLY A 98 2.78 -13.83 6.51
C GLY A 98 1.31 -13.99 6.87
N TRP A 99 0.76 -13.03 7.61
CA TRP A 99 -0.65 -13.06 7.98
C TRP A 99 -1.57 -13.06 6.75
N CYS A 100 -1.27 -12.20 5.78
CA CYS A 100 -2.05 -12.10 4.54
C CYS A 100 -2.02 -13.39 3.72
N MET A 101 -0.89 -14.09 3.68
CA MET A 101 -0.75 -15.38 2.99
C MET A 101 -1.60 -16.49 3.65
N ASP A 102 -1.78 -16.43 4.97
CA ASP A 102 -2.62 -17.38 5.72
C ASP A 102 -4.12 -17.03 5.66
N HIS A 103 -4.47 -15.78 5.33
CA HIS A 103 -5.84 -15.23 5.35
C HIS A 103 -6.26 -14.64 3.99
N LEU A 104 -6.06 -15.40 2.92
CA LEU A 104 -6.41 -14.98 1.55
C LEU A 104 -7.92 -14.71 1.35
N ASP A 105 -8.75 -15.37 2.15
CA ASP A 105 -10.20 -15.16 2.21
C ASP A 105 -10.52 -13.74 2.70
N VAL A 106 -9.85 -13.27 3.76
CA VAL A 106 -10.01 -11.91 4.29
C VAL A 106 -9.56 -10.87 3.26
N LEU A 107 -8.40 -11.06 2.62
CA LEU A 107 -7.96 -10.19 1.54
C LEU A 107 -8.99 -10.13 0.40
N SER A 108 -9.61 -11.26 0.09
CA SER A 108 -10.62 -11.34 -0.95
C SER A 108 -11.92 -10.63 -0.58
N GLU A 109 -12.39 -10.78 0.66
CA GLU A 109 -13.59 -10.13 1.18
C GLU A 109 -13.44 -8.59 1.21
N ILE A 110 -12.30 -8.10 1.70
CA ILE A 110 -11.97 -6.67 1.70
C ILE A 110 -11.77 -6.14 0.27
N GLY A 111 -11.38 -7.03 -0.65
CA GLY A 111 -11.09 -6.69 -2.04
C GLY A 111 -9.76 -5.98 -2.20
N LEU A 112 -8.71 -6.58 -1.63
CA LEU A 112 -7.30 -6.18 -1.77
C LEU A 112 -6.49 -7.29 -2.44
N TRP A 113 -5.52 -6.91 -3.27
CA TRP A 113 -4.54 -7.79 -3.89
C TRP A 113 -3.17 -7.48 -3.30
N MET A 114 -2.32 -8.48 -3.20
CA MET A 114 -0.99 -8.35 -2.60
C MET A 114 0.09 -8.85 -3.57
N GLU A 115 1.22 -8.16 -3.65
CA GLU A 115 2.38 -8.77 -4.31
C GLU A 115 2.92 -9.92 -3.45
N HIS A 116 3.58 -10.89 -4.08
CA HIS A 116 4.12 -12.02 -3.37
C HIS A 116 5.29 -11.56 -2.47
N PRO A 117 5.37 -12.01 -1.20
CA PRO A 117 6.42 -11.61 -0.25
C PRO A 117 7.87 -11.82 -0.72
N ALA A 118 8.07 -12.66 -1.74
CA ALA A 118 9.39 -12.92 -2.33
C ALA A 118 9.90 -11.73 -3.15
N ALA A 119 9.00 -10.85 -3.61
CA ALA A 119 9.28 -9.66 -4.40
C ALA A 119 9.30 -8.36 -3.58
N THR A 120 8.77 -8.39 -2.35
CA THR A 120 8.55 -7.22 -1.49
C THR A 120 9.30 -7.32 -0.16
N LYS A 121 10.58 -7.68 -0.19
CA LYS A 121 11.35 -7.91 1.05
C LYS A 121 11.45 -6.63 1.89
N GLY A 122 10.79 -6.61 3.04
CA GLY A 122 10.77 -5.49 3.99
C GLY A 122 9.55 -4.56 3.87
N TRP A 123 8.60 -4.86 2.97
CA TRP A 123 7.33 -4.14 2.87
C TRP A 123 6.21 -5.05 2.36
N SER A 124 4.97 -4.78 2.72
CA SER A 124 3.82 -5.46 2.14
C SER A 124 3.14 -4.54 1.12
N HIS A 125 3.19 -4.91 -0.17
CA HIS A 125 2.50 -4.18 -1.23
C HIS A 125 1.06 -4.63 -1.34
N LEU A 126 0.13 -3.70 -1.16
CA LEU A 126 -1.32 -3.92 -1.28
C LEU A 126 -1.90 -2.99 -2.34
N GLN A 127 -2.83 -3.50 -3.15
CA GLN A 127 -3.59 -2.69 -4.11
C GLN A 127 -5.06 -3.06 -4.18
N GLN A 128 -5.93 -2.10 -4.50
CA GLN A 128 -7.39 -2.30 -4.52
C GLN A 128 -7.98 -2.66 -5.89
N ILE A 129 -7.12 -2.79 -6.90
CA ILE A 129 -7.48 -3.17 -8.28
C ILE A 129 -6.73 -4.47 -8.61
N PRO A 130 -7.34 -5.46 -9.29
CA PRO A 130 -6.63 -6.68 -9.65
C PRO A 130 -5.40 -6.43 -10.54
N PRO A 131 -4.34 -7.23 -10.41
CA PRO A 131 -3.30 -7.30 -11.43
C PRO A 131 -3.89 -7.84 -12.73
N ARG A 132 -3.16 -7.71 -13.84
CA ARG A 132 -3.61 -8.23 -15.16
C ARG A 132 -3.95 -9.73 -15.12
N SER A 133 -3.26 -10.51 -14.28
CA SER A 133 -3.50 -11.94 -14.09
C SER A 133 -4.78 -12.26 -13.31
N GLY A 134 -5.37 -11.26 -12.63
CA GLY A 134 -6.50 -11.45 -11.72
C GLY A 134 -6.17 -12.19 -10.41
N ARG A 135 -4.95 -12.72 -10.26
CA ARG A 135 -4.54 -13.49 -9.08
C ARG A 135 -4.46 -12.62 -7.85
N ARG A 136 -5.01 -13.09 -6.72
CA ARG A 136 -4.99 -12.41 -5.41
C ARG A 136 -3.57 -12.08 -4.95
N ILE A 137 -2.67 -13.05 -5.09
CA ILE A 137 -1.22 -12.94 -4.89
C ILE A 137 -0.54 -12.96 -6.25
N PHE A 138 0.32 -11.98 -6.52
CA PHE A 138 0.95 -11.82 -7.83
C PHE A 138 2.41 -11.36 -7.71
N TYR A 139 3.18 -11.53 -8.78
CA TYR A 139 4.50 -10.91 -8.89
C TYR A 139 4.37 -9.60 -9.70
N PRO A 140 5.15 -8.56 -9.37
CA PRO A 140 5.11 -7.24 -10.03
C PRO A 140 5.32 -7.31 -11.56
#